data_AF-A0A3D5NSY6-F1
#
_entry.id   AF-A0A3D5NSY6-F1
#
_cell.length_a   1.000
_cell.length_b   1.000
_cell.length_c   1.000
_cell.angle_alpha   90.00
_cell.angle_beta   90.00
_cell.angle_gamma   90.00
#
_symmetry.space_group_name_H-M   'P 1'
#
loop_
_entity.id
_entity.type
_entity.pdbx_description
1 polymer ?
#
loop_
_entity_poly.entity_id
_entity_poly.type
_entity_poly.pdbx_seq_one_letter_code
_entity_poly.pdbx_strand_id
1 'polypeptide(L)'
;PGKEGIGELVPFASKTEIERSLKETMEALSLLEGKGSAPFEGVYDVRGPIGFIGKGGTVSADNLLKIANVMKSARLFKDYVGKDEEHHHLREITFGVTPLRNLESAIYNAIVGDNELSDHASQALLKIRKALKEKTGSVKDKIQSLVRENEKYLQDSIYTVRGDRYVIPVKAEH
;
A
#
# COMPACT_ATOMS: atom_id res chain seq x y z
N PRO A 1 -7.64 -3.27 17.27
CA PRO A 1 -6.71 -3.51 18.40
C PRO A 1 -6.83 -2.50 19.56
N GLY A 2 -6.61 -1.19 19.38
CA GLY A 2 -6.60 -0.24 20.52
C GLY A 2 -7.92 -0.17 21.31
N LYS A 3 -9.06 -0.09 20.60
CA LYS A 3 -10.40 -0.09 21.20
C LYS A 3 -10.72 -1.40 21.96
N GLU A 4 -10.26 -2.52 21.42
CA GLU A 4 -10.41 -3.85 22.03
C GLU A 4 -9.62 -3.91 23.35
N GLY A 5 -8.36 -3.45 23.34
CA GLY A 5 -7.52 -3.40 24.53
C GLY A 5 -8.09 -2.54 25.66
N ILE A 6 -8.75 -1.41 25.35
CA ILE A 6 -9.45 -0.60 26.36
C ILE A 6 -10.64 -1.36 26.96
N GLY A 7 -11.36 -2.12 26.14
CA GLY A 7 -12.52 -2.91 26.59
C GLY A 7 -12.17 -4.09 27.49
N GLU A 8 -10.93 -4.57 27.43
CA GLU A 8 -10.42 -5.69 28.23
C GLU A 8 -9.70 -5.23 29.51
N LEU A 9 -9.62 -3.91 29.76
CA LEU A 9 -8.96 -3.39 30.95
C LEU A 9 -9.68 -3.83 32.22
N VAL A 10 -8.89 -4.35 33.15
CA VAL A 10 -9.31 -4.68 34.52
C VAL A 10 -8.46 -3.89 35.52
N PRO A 11 -8.95 -3.66 36.74
CA PRO A 11 -8.16 -3.00 37.77
C PRO A 11 -6.83 -3.73 38.02
N PHE A 12 -5.73 -2.97 38.07
CA PHE A 12 -4.42 -3.52 38.39
C PHE A 12 -4.38 -4.05 39.84
N ALA A 13 -3.65 -5.14 40.04
CA ALA A 13 -3.56 -5.82 41.34
C ALA A 13 -2.38 -5.33 42.19
N SER A 14 -1.43 -4.61 41.60
CA SER A 14 -0.24 -4.12 42.30
C SER A 14 -0.09 -2.59 42.23
N LYS A 15 0.40 -2.00 43.32
CA LYS A 15 0.73 -0.58 43.38
C LYS A 15 1.74 -0.17 42.30
N THR A 16 2.72 -1.02 42.03
CA THR A 16 3.77 -0.77 41.03
C THR A 16 3.20 -0.64 39.61
N GLU A 17 2.26 -1.50 39.23
CA GLU A 17 1.58 -1.42 37.93
C GLU A 17 0.75 -0.12 37.83
N ILE A 18 0.01 0.22 38.89
CA ILE A 18 -0.79 1.45 38.94
C ILE A 18 0.10 2.68 38.75
N GLU A 19 1.19 2.78 39.52
CA GLU A 19 2.11 3.92 39.44
C GLU A 19 2.77 4.01 38.07
N ARG A 20 3.15 2.88 37.47
CA ARG A 20 3.72 2.84 36.12
C ARG A 20 2.71 3.32 35.07
N SER A 21 1.49 2.77 35.05
CA SER A 21 0.47 3.15 34.07
C SER A 21 0.01 4.60 34.23
N LEU A 22 -0.02 5.14 35.45
CA LEU A 22 -0.28 6.56 35.67
C LEU A 22 0.83 7.42 35.07
N LYS A 23 2.10 7.07 35.26
CA LYS A 23 3.23 7.80 34.66
C LYS A 23 3.19 7.75 33.13
N GLU A 24 2.96 6.58 32.54
CA GLU A 24 2.78 6.44 31.09
C GLU A 24 1.65 7.33 30.55
N THR A 25 0.54 7.43 31.28
CA THR A 25 -0.60 8.28 30.92
C THR A 25 -0.25 9.77 31.04
N MET A 26 0.46 10.17 32.08
CA MET A 26 0.92 11.55 32.28
C MET A 26 1.92 11.98 31.19
N GLU A 27 2.87 11.12 30.85
CA GLU A 27 3.81 11.36 29.73
C GLU A 27 3.05 11.49 28.40
N ALA A 28 2.04 10.64 28.16
CA ALA A 28 1.24 10.70 26.94
C ALA A 28 0.44 12.01 26.85
N LEU A 29 -0.14 12.47 27.97
CA LEU A 29 -0.83 13.76 28.03
C LEU A 29 0.13 14.92 27.73
N SER A 30 1.32 14.92 28.35
CA SER A 30 2.36 15.93 28.10
C SER A 30 2.74 16.02 26.61
N LEU A 31 2.94 14.88 25.95
CA LEU A 31 3.21 14.85 24.51
C LEU A 31 2.04 15.40 23.68
N LEU A 32 0.80 15.06 24.04
CA LEU A 32 -0.39 15.56 23.35
C LEU A 32 -0.52 17.08 23.46
N GLU A 33 -0.26 17.63 24.65
CA GLU A 33 -0.30 19.07 24.89
C GLU A 33 0.85 19.81 24.20
N GLY A 34 2.07 19.24 24.22
CA GLY A 34 3.27 19.88 23.68
C GLY A 34 3.44 19.74 22.16
N LYS A 35 3.16 18.55 21.60
CA LYS A 35 3.41 18.21 20.19
C LYS A 35 2.13 18.04 19.37
N GLY A 36 0.95 18.09 20.01
CA GLY A 36 -0.34 17.84 19.36
C GLY A 36 -0.63 16.36 19.14
N SER A 37 -1.57 16.05 18.26
CA SER A 37 -2.07 14.68 18.06
C SER A 37 -0.97 13.68 17.67
N ALA A 38 -0.97 12.52 18.32
CA ALA A 38 -0.06 11.42 18.00
C ALA A 38 -0.34 10.81 16.61
N PRO A 39 0.69 10.36 15.87
CA PRO A 39 0.57 9.88 14.50
C PRO A 39 0.03 8.45 14.42
N PHE A 40 -1.27 8.28 14.73
CA PHE A 40 -1.98 7.00 14.63
C PHE A 40 -2.71 6.80 13.29
N GLU A 41 -2.57 7.74 12.35
CA GLU A 41 -3.11 7.58 11.00
C GLU A 41 -2.47 6.36 10.32
N GLY A 42 -3.30 5.51 9.71
CA GLY A 42 -2.83 4.31 9.01
C GLY A 42 -2.57 3.09 9.90
N VAL A 43 -3.01 3.11 11.16
CA VAL A 43 -2.97 1.91 12.02
C VAL A 43 -4.16 1.00 11.71
N TYR A 44 -3.89 -0.05 10.96
CA TYR A 44 -4.86 -1.11 10.62
C TYR A 44 -4.65 -2.36 11.47
N ASP A 45 -5.69 -3.18 11.61
CA ASP A 45 -5.51 -4.53 12.18
C ASP A 45 -4.93 -5.47 11.12
N VAL A 46 -3.64 -5.73 11.23
CA VAL A 46 -2.87 -6.57 10.29
C VAL A 46 -2.48 -7.93 10.88
N ARG A 47 -3.01 -8.30 12.05
CA ARG A 47 -2.70 -9.57 12.74
C ARG A 47 -3.02 -10.78 11.86
N GLY A 48 -4.19 -10.77 11.20
CA GLY A 48 -4.62 -11.82 10.28
C GLY A 48 -3.69 -11.98 9.07
N PRO A 49 -3.50 -10.93 8.24
CA PRO A 49 -2.58 -10.95 7.10
C PRO A 49 -1.16 -11.39 7.47
N ILE A 50 -0.58 -10.87 8.57
CA ILE A 50 0.76 -11.26 9.01
C ILE A 50 0.82 -12.73 9.39
N GLY A 51 -0.18 -13.24 10.13
CA GLY A 51 -0.26 -14.65 10.49
C GLY A 51 -0.39 -15.58 9.27
N PHE A 52 -1.04 -15.12 8.20
CA PHE A 52 -1.15 -15.86 6.95
C PHE A 52 0.19 -15.89 6.18
N ILE A 53 0.88 -14.74 6.10
CA ILE A 53 2.23 -14.65 5.49
C ILE A 53 3.22 -15.54 6.23
N GLY A 54 3.18 -15.57 7.57
CA GLY A 54 4.06 -16.42 8.38
C GLY A 54 3.91 -17.92 8.13
N LYS A 55 2.78 -18.35 7.55
CA LYS A 55 2.52 -19.73 7.13
C LYS A 55 2.92 -20.01 5.67
N GLY A 56 3.55 -19.04 5.00
CA GLY A 56 3.93 -19.13 3.57
C GLY A 56 2.84 -18.67 2.60
N GLY A 57 1.76 -18.05 3.09
CA GLY A 57 0.70 -17.51 2.26
C GLY A 57 1.07 -16.18 1.58
N THR A 58 0.39 -15.86 0.49
CA THR A 58 0.49 -14.55 -0.20
C THR A 58 -0.75 -13.71 0.06
N VAL A 59 -0.57 -12.41 0.28
CA VAL A 59 -1.68 -11.48 0.55
C VAL A 59 -1.87 -10.51 -0.60
N SER A 60 -3.04 -9.88 -0.66
CA SER A 60 -3.36 -8.85 -1.65
C SER A 60 -2.51 -7.58 -1.48
N ALA A 61 -2.43 -6.78 -2.56
CA ALA A 61 -1.71 -5.51 -2.57
C ALA A 61 -2.22 -4.52 -1.50
N ASP A 62 -3.54 -4.37 -1.37
CA ASP A 62 -4.18 -3.60 -0.28
C ASP A 62 -3.71 -4.04 1.12
N ASN A 63 -3.63 -5.35 1.40
CA ASN A 63 -3.14 -5.83 2.69
C ASN A 63 -1.65 -5.51 2.91
N LEU A 64 -0.82 -5.57 1.87
CA LEU A 64 0.59 -5.16 1.95
C LEU A 64 0.71 -3.65 2.23
N LEU A 65 -0.11 -2.82 1.59
CA LEU A 65 -0.16 -1.39 1.87
C LEU A 65 -0.59 -1.09 3.30
N LYS A 66 -1.60 -1.81 3.83
CA LYS A 66 -2.01 -1.69 5.25
C LYS A 66 -0.87 -2.06 6.20
N ILE A 67 -0.11 -3.10 5.90
CA ILE A 67 1.09 -3.48 6.68
C ILE A 67 2.16 -2.38 6.60
N ALA A 68 2.41 -1.83 5.41
CA ALA A 68 3.35 -0.71 5.24
C ALA A 68 2.92 0.54 6.02
N ASN A 69 1.64 0.86 6.01
CA ASN A 69 1.07 1.96 6.78
C ASN A 69 1.29 1.76 8.29
N VAL A 70 1.04 0.56 8.83
CA VAL A 70 1.32 0.26 10.24
C VAL A 70 2.80 0.42 10.58
N MET A 71 3.71 -0.05 9.72
CA MET A 71 5.16 0.14 9.90
C MET A 71 5.54 1.63 9.91
N LYS A 72 4.94 2.43 9.01
CA LYS A 72 5.13 3.87 8.95
C LYS A 72 4.61 4.55 10.22
N SER A 73 3.39 4.24 10.67
CA SER A 73 2.82 4.82 11.90
C SER A 73 3.66 4.47 13.11
N ALA A 74 4.15 3.23 13.21
CA ALA A 74 5.03 2.81 14.31
C ALA A 74 6.35 3.60 14.34
N ARG A 75 6.96 3.84 13.17
CA ARG A 75 8.15 4.69 13.02
C ARG A 75 7.86 6.14 13.43
N LEU A 76 6.78 6.73 12.90
CA LEU A 76 6.40 8.11 13.23
C LEU A 76 6.07 8.28 14.70
N PHE A 77 5.42 7.29 15.32
CA PHE A 77 5.13 7.30 16.75
C PHE A 77 6.40 7.23 17.59
N LYS A 78 7.38 6.41 17.20
CA LYS A 78 8.71 6.40 17.83
C LYS A 78 9.41 7.75 17.73
N ASP A 79 9.36 8.39 16.56
CA ASP A 79 9.91 9.74 16.34
C ASP A 79 9.16 10.81 17.16
N TYR A 80 7.84 10.67 17.31
CA TYR A 80 6.96 11.55 18.09
C TYR A 80 7.27 11.49 19.60
N VAL A 81 7.46 10.30 20.16
CA VAL A 81 7.92 10.12 21.55
C VAL A 81 9.31 10.74 21.72
N GLY A 82 10.19 10.57 20.73
CA GLY A 82 11.49 11.23 20.70
C GLY A 82 12.51 10.58 21.65
N LYS A 83 13.53 11.34 22.04
CA LYS A 83 14.67 10.88 22.85
C LYS A 83 14.78 11.59 24.20
N ASP A 84 13.78 12.38 24.55
CA ASP A 84 13.80 13.15 25.78
C ASP A 84 13.68 12.21 26.98
N GLU A 85 14.38 12.51 28.07
CA GLU A 85 14.32 11.72 29.31
C GLU A 85 12.98 11.89 30.04
N GLU A 86 12.26 12.98 29.78
CA GLU A 86 10.93 13.25 30.35
C GLU A 86 9.86 12.25 29.91
N HIS A 87 10.10 11.48 28.84
CA HIS A 87 9.17 10.49 28.30
C HIS A 87 9.73 9.06 28.40
N HIS A 88 10.47 8.78 29.47
CA HIS A 88 11.18 7.52 29.65
C HIS A 88 10.26 6.29 29.57
N HIS A 89 9.08 6.35 30.20
CA HIS A 89 8.17 5.19 30.22
C HIS A 89 7.59 4.90 28.82
N LEU A 90 7.22 5.93 28.06
CA LEU A 90 6.81 5.77 26.66
C LEU A 90 7.98 5.33 25.75
N ARG A 91 9.22 5.72 26.07
CA ARG A 91 10.41 5.23 25.36
C ARG A 91 10.64 3.74 25.60
N GLU A 92 10.38 3.22 26.79
CA GLU A 92 10.45 1.77 27.04
C GLU A 92 9.45 1.01 26.16
N ILE A 93 8.22 1.52 26.02
CA ILE A 93 7.19 0.91 25.16
C ILE A 93 7.63 0.91 23.68
N THR A 94 8.20 2.02 23.21
CA THR A 94 8.65 2.17 21.82
C THR A 94 10.03 1.58 21.55
N PHE A 95 10.74 1.12 22.58
CA PHE A 95 12.07 0.54 22.45
C PHE A 95 12.09 -0.66 21.50
N GLY A 96 11.10 -1.55 21.65
CA GLY A 96 10.93 -2.74 20.80
C GLY A 96 10.48 -2.46 19.35
N VAL A 97 10.11 -1.22 19.02
CA VAL A 97 9.71 -0.84 17.67
C VAL A 97 10.96 -0.60 16.83
N THR A 98 11.29 -1.53 15.93
CA THR A 98 12.38 -1.36 14.96
C THR A 98 11.84 -0.84 13.64
N PRO A 99 12.21 0.38 13.18
CA PRO A 99 11.76 0.90 11.91
C PRO A 99 12.33 0.11 10.73
N LEU A 100 11.45 -0.47 9.90
CA LEU A 100 11.82 -1.23 8.71
C LEU A 100 11.72 -0.39 7.44
N ARG A 101 12.46 0.73 7.37
CA ARG A 101 12.35 1.73 6.28
C ARG A 101 12.56 1.14 4.88
N ASN A 102 13.50 0.20 4.75
CA ASN A 102 13.77 -0.43 3.46
C ASN A 102 12.57 -1.25 2.96
N LEU A 103 11.89 -1.96 3.87
CA LEU A 103 10.72 -2.75 3.55
C LEU A 103 9.50 -1.85 3.28
N GLU A 104 9.30 -0.82 4.12
CA GLU A 104 8.29 0.23 3.92
C GLU A 104 8.40 0.82 2.50
N SER A 105 9.58 1.33 2.14
CA SER A 105 9.84 1.91 0.82
C SER A 105 9.69 0.91 -0.32
N ALA A 106 10.12 -0.34 -0.13
CA ALA A 106 9.96 -1.38 -1.14
C ALA A 106 8.49 -1.65 -1.46
N ILE A 107 7.62 -1.70 -0.44
CA ILE A 107 6.18 -1.92 -0.62
C ILE A 107 5.54 -0.73 -1.34
N TYR A 108 5.81 0.50 -0.92
CA TYR A 108 5.25 1.69 -1.57
C TYR A 108 5.74 1.88 -3.01
N ASN A 109 6.97 1.47 -3.32
CA ASN A 109 7.49 1.52 -4.69
C ASN A 109 6.86 0.44 -5.59
N ALA A 110 6.52 -0.72 -5.01
CA ALA A 110 5.92 -1.82 -5.76
C ALA A 110 4.42 -1.63 -5.99
N ILE A 111 3.71 -0.96 -5.07
CA ILE A 111 2.26 -0.84 -5.06
C ILE A 111 1.88 0.64 -5.08
N VAL A 112 1.31 1.09 -6.20
CA VAL A 112 0.93 2.49 -6.44
C VAL A 112 -0.51 2.77 -5.98
N GLY A 113 -1.37 1.75 -5.94
CA GLY A 113 -2.73 1.83 -5.43
C GLY A 113 -3.28 0.46 -5.05
N ASP A 114 -4.48 0.41 -4.47
CA ASP A 114 -5.08 -0.80 -3.86
C ASP A 114 -5.06 -2.05 -4.76
N ASN A 115 -5.15 -1.85 -6.09
CA ASN A 115 -5.02 -2.89 -7.12
C ASN A 115 -4.03 -2.52 -8.23
N GLU A 116 -3.19 -1.51 -8.03
CA GLU A 116 -2.27 -1.03 -9.04
C GLU A 116 -0.83 -1.28 -8.62
N LEU A 117 -0.16 -2.16 -9.37
CA LEU A 117 1.27 -2.42 -9.24
C LEU A 117 2.06 -1.50 -10.15
N SER A 118 3.13 -0.93 -9.62
CA SER A 118 4.08 -0.11 -10.35
C SER A 118 4.69 -0.89 -11.52
N ASP A 119 4.88 -0.24 -12.67
CA ASP A 119 5.66 -0.80 -13.79
C ASP A 119 7.08 -1.20 -13.34
N HIS A 120 7.59 -0.49 -12.33
CA HIS A 120 8.92 -0.70 -11.74
C HIS A 120 8.91 -1.64 -10.53
N ALA A 121 7.79 -2.29 -10.20
CA ALA A 121 7.71 -3.23 -9.09
C ALA A 121 8.71 -4.38 -9.22
N SER A 122 9.03 -4.78 -10.46
CA SER A 122 10.18 -5.65 -10.75
C SER A 122 10.74 -5.38 -12.14
N GLN A 123 12.03 -5.69 -12.32
CA GLN A 123 12.68 -5.60 -13.64
C GLN A 123 12.03 -6.53 -14.68
N ALA A 124 11.53 -7.69 -14.25
CA ALA A 124 10.82 -8.62 -15.12
C ALA A 124 9.49 -8.03 -15.59
N LEU A 125 8.71 -7.45 -14.67
CA LEU A 125 7.42 -6.82 -14.99
C LEU A 125 7.60 -5.64 -15.95
N LEU A 126 8.61 -4.79 -15.72
CA LEU A 126 8.94 -3.68 -16.59
C LEU A 126 9.21 -4.13 -18.03
N LYS A 127 10.04 -5.19 -18.19
CA LYS A 127 10.34 -5.77 -19.51
C LYS A 127 9.09 -6.30 -20.19
N ILE A 128 8.23 -7.02 -19.46
CA ILE A 128 6.99 -7.60 -19.99
C ILE A 128 6.03 -6.48 -20.43
N ARG A 129 5.81 -5.45 -19.59
CA ARG A 129 4.92 -4.34 -19.91
C ARG A 129 5.42 -3.50 -21.08
N LYS A 130 6.74 -3.28 -21.18
CA LYS A 130 7.36 -2.62 -22.33
C LYS A 130 7.14 -3.42 -23.63
N ALA A 131 7.42 -4.72 -23.61
CA ALA A 131 7.19 -5.59 -24.76
C ALA A 131 5.71 -5.65 -25.18
N LEU A 132 4.79 -5.66 -24.21
CA LEU A 132 3.35 -5.59 -24.46
C LEU A 132 3.00 -4.28 -25.20
N LYS A 133 3.47 -3.13 -24.69
CA LYS A 133 3.23 -1.82 -25.30
C LYS A 133 3.76 -1.73 -26.73
N GLU A 134 4.97 -2.23 -26.97
CA GLU A 134 5.60 -2.27 -28.30
C GLU A 134 4.81 -3.14 -29.28
N LYS A 135 4.41 -4.36 -28.86
CA LYS A 135 3.60 -5.24 -29.71
C LYS A 135 2.21 -4.68 -29.99
N THR A 136 1.55 -4.11 -28.98
CA THR A 136 0.24 -3.47 -29.18
C THR A 136 0.35 -2.28 -30.13
N GLY A 137 1.43 -1.50 -30.06
CA GLY A 137 1.72 -0.43 -31.02
C GLY A 137 1.87 -0.97 -32.44
N SER A 138 2.73 -1.98 -32.63
CA SER A 138 2.95 -2.60 -33.94
C SER A 138 1.66 -3.17 -34.56
N VAL A 139 0.79 -3.78 -33.75
CA VAL A 139 -0.52 -4.27 -34.22
C VAL A 139 -1.41 -3.12 -34.67
N LYS A 140 -1.48 -2.03 -33.89
CA LYS A 140 -2.25 -0.83 -34.26
C LYS A 140 -1.74 -0.20 -35.55
N ASP A 141 -0.42 -0.07 -35.69
CA ASP A 141 0.20 0.47 -36.90
C ASP A 141 -0.13 -0.39 -38.12
N LYS A 142 -0.05 -1.73 -37.98
CA LYS A 142 -0.39 -2.65 -39.06
C LYS A 142 -1.86 -2.58 -39.46
N ILE A 143 -2.77 -2.47 -38.50
CA ILE A 143 -4.21 -2.29 -38.76
C ILE A 143 -4.44 -0.95 -39.46
N GLN A 144 -3.79 0.11 -39.02
CA GLN A 144 -3.93 1.42 -39.63
C GLN A 144 -3.40 1.44 -41.07
N SER A 145 -2.28 0.75 -41.36
CA SER A 145 -1.81 0.52 -42.73
C SER A 145 -2.84 -0.23 -43.56
N LEU A 146 -3.43 -1.32 -43.04
CA LEU A 146 -4.46 -2.08 -43.74
C LEU A 146 -5.71 -1.24 -44.04
N VAL A 147 -6.14 -0.40 -43.09
CA VAL A 147 -7.26 0.53 -43.29
C VAL A 147 -6.95 1.54 -44.40
N ARG A 148 -5.74 2.09 -44.44
CA ARG A 148 -5.30 3.04 -45.48
C ARG A 148 -5.17 2.39 -46.85
N GLU A 149 -4.59 1.19 -46.94
CA GLU A 149 -4.39 0.47 -48.19
C GLU A 149 -5.72 0.03 -48.83
N ASN A 150 -6.71 -0.30 -48.01
CA ASN A 150 -7.98 -0.86 -48.46
C ASN A 150 -9.15 0.14 -48.41
N GLU A 151 -8.88 1.44 -48.23
CA GLU A 151 -9.87 2.51 -48.04
C GLU A 151 -11.04 2.47 -49.05
N LYS A 152 -10.77 2.11 -50.32
CA LYS A 152 -11.79 2.00 -51.37
C LYS A 152 -12.87 0.94 -51.08
N TYR A 153 -12.50 -0.13 -50.38
CA TYR A 153 -13.37 -1.27 -50.05
C TYR A 153 -14.05 -1.12 -48.68
N LEU A 154 -13.68 -0.09 -47.91
CA LEU A 154 -14.20 0.11 -46.54
C LEU A 154 -15.43 1.00 -46.53
N GLN A 155 -16.32 0.73 -45.57
CA GLN A 155 -17.50 1.55 -45.33
C GLN A 155 -17.11 2.90 -44.71
N ASP A 156 -16.24 2.86 -43.69
CA ASP A 156 -15.57 4.01 -43.08
C ASP A 156 -14.08 3.70 -42.88
N SER A 157 -13.18 4.67 -43.05
CA SER A 157 -11.72 4.54 -42.86
C SER A 157 -11.30 4.49 -41.37
N ILE A 158 -12.04 3.74 -40.57
CA ILE A 158 -11.80 3.53 -39.14
C ILE A 158 -11.80 2.03 -38.81
N TYR A 159 -11.05 1.66 -37.77
CA TYR A 159 -11.19 0.33 -37.15
C TYR A 159 -11.99 0.48 -35.85
N THR A 160 -12.73 -0.57 -35.51
CA THR A 160 -13.43 -0.68 -34.22
C THR A 160 -12.86 -1.84 -33.42
N VAL A 161 -13.09 -1.85 -32.11
CA VAL A 161 -12.72 -2.96 -31.23
C VAL A 161 -14.01 -3.63 -30.77
N ARG A 162 -14.16 -4.93 -31.03
CA ARG A 162 -15.28 -5.75 -30.55
C ARG A 162 -14.74 -6.90 -29.72
N GLY A 163 -14.96 -6.83 -28.40
CA GLY A 163 -14.28 -7.71 -27.44
C GLY A 163 -12.77 -7.51 -27.54
N ASP A 164 -12.03 -8.60 -27.75
CA ASP A 164 -10.56 -8.58 -27.88
C ASP A 164 -10.07 -8.54 -29.34
N ARG A 165 -10.95 -8.25 -30.30
CA ARG A 165 -10.62 -8.27 -31.74
C ARG A 165 -10.78 -6.90 -32.37
N TYR A 166 -9.80 -6.56 -33.19
CA TYR A 166 -9.88 -5.41 -34.10
C TYR A 166 -10.73 -5.79 -35.32
N VAL A 167 -11.70 -4.95 -35.64
CA VAL A 167 -12.69 -5.18 -36.70
C VAL A 167 -12.68 -4.00 -37.67
N ILE A 168 -12.60 -4.31 -38.96
CA ILE A 168 -12.61 -3.34 -40.07
C ILE A 168 -13.92 -3.55 -40.87
N PRO A 169 -14.78 -2.54 -41.02
CA PRO A 169 -16.05 -2.67 -41.73
C PRO A 169 -15.88 -2.57 -43.25
N VAL A 170 -16.29 -3.61 -43.97
CA VAL A 170 -16.19 -3.72 -45.45
C VAL A 170 -17.55 -3.40 -46.10
N LYS A 171 -17.54 -2.72 -47.26
CA LYS A 171 -18.77 -2.43 -48.03
C LYS A 171 -19.40 -3.73 -48.58
N ALA A 172 -20.72 -3.78 -48.61
CA ALA A 172 -21.48 -4.97 -49.05
C ALA A 172 -21.62 -5.11 -50.58
N GLU A 173 -21.22 -4.11 -51.37
CA GLU A 173 -21.40 -4.10 -52.84
C GLU A 173 -20.23 -4.76 -53.63
N HIS A 174 -19.33 -5.47 -52.94
CA HIS A 174 -18.24 -6.24 -53.52
C HIS A 174 -18.14 -7.64 -52.93
#